data_AF-A0A420QDQ4-F1
#
_entry.id   AF-A0A420QDQ4-F1
#
_cell.length_a   1.000
_cell.length_b   1.000
_cell.length_c   1.000
_cell.angle_alpha   90.00
_cell.angle_beta   90.00
_cell.angle_gamma   90.00
#
_symmetry.space_group_name_H-M   'P 1'
#
loop_
_entity.id
_entity.type
_entity.pdbx_description
1 polymer ?
#
loop_
_entity_poly.entity_id
_entity_poly.type
_entity_poly.pdbx_seq_one_letter_code
_entity_poly.pdbx_strand_id
1 'polypeptide(L)'
;MALHSRWSKPIPKCSLQQWVFGSACGPMEEGDKPILIDADRPDTHFLTKEQFRLLSKQVALGLTKAGLQPGNRVLMFSSNNIYFPCVFLGILMSGAMFTGANPAFTPRELAYQLKNSESTHMFVVANQLPTALEAAETVGLPKENIFVIDPSVLPPVGTTPIAPSITKDGLRMWTDLVADNQAQAKNWKWTEPAEPETAGCCLNYSSGTTGVPKGVEISHTSYVANGLGVVLISDLEPDPELQKRTKGLAFLPMYHAYAQTYFISIYPHLNIPAYVMPAFDFEKMLQHIQRFRITSLLCVPPILVYLSKHPLVKKYDISSVERVGSGAAPLSKEVATSVERLWANGSVNVKQGWGMTEVTCTSMTWDPRAVCDPSAVGELAPNYSARLMHLDGKTPVTKPGERGELWVTGPTLMKGYWKNPSATASTIHVDENGTRWLKTGDIAFVESFQPGAIFHIVDRIKELIKVKGNQVAPAELEAVLLDHPEIADAAVVGVPYEGDEVPRAYLVKVAGSQITEQQIIDWMEARVAKYKRLKGGVSFVDMIPKNPSGKILRRELREKAKEELDPNRAPSSRL
;
A
#
# COMPACT_ATOMS: atom_id res chain seq x y z
N MET A 1 0.43 -16.53 -25.41
CA MET A 1 0.04 -15.27 -26.06
C MET A 1 0.17 -14.15 -25.03
N ALA A 2 0.74 -13.00 -25.37
CA ALA A 2 0.78 -11.85 -24.48
C ALA A 2 -0.49 -11.01 -24.64
N LEU A 3 -1.09 -10.62 -23.52
CA LEU A 3 -2.16 -9.62 -23.47
C LEU A 3 -1.52 -8.25 -23.35
N HIS A 4 -2.01 -7.29 -24.13
CA HIS A 4 -1.54 -5.91 -24.11
C HIS A 4 -2.65 -5.02 -23.61
N SER A 5 -2.29 -4.02 -22.79
CA SER A 5 -3.20 -2.94 -22.42
C SER A 5 -3.75 -2.26 -23.69
N ARG A 6 -5.05 -1.99 -23.73
CA ARG A 6 -5.64 -1.13 -24.77
C ARG A 6 -5.31 0.36 -24.55
N TRP A 7 -4.77 0.69 -23.39
CA TRP A 7 -4.33 2.02 -23.00
C TRP A 7 -2.81 2.17 -23.13
N SER A 8 -2.38 3.29 -23.70
CA SER A 8 -0.96 3.64 -23.79
C SER A 8 -0.77 5.16 -23.70
N LYS A 9 0.34 5.58 -23.10
CA LYS A 9 0.76 6.98 -23.04
C LYS A 9 2.28 7.07 -23.02
N PRO A 10 2.89 8.01 -23.77
CA PRO A 10 4.32 8.28 -23.64
C PRO A 10 4.67 8.71 -22.20
N ILE A 11 5.74 8.13 -21.65
CA ILE A 11 6.18 8.43 -20.29
C ILE A 11 7.18 9.59 -20.35
N PRO A 12 6.96 10.70 -19.63
CA PRO A 12 7.90 11.80 -19.62
C PRO A 12 9.19 11.38 -18.92
N LYS A 13 10.32 11.73 -19.53
CA LYS A 13 11.66 11.51 -18.95
C LYS A 13 11.93 12.60 -17.91
N CYS A 14 11.55 12.36 -16.67
CA CYS A 14 11.76 13.29 -15.58
C CYS A 14 11.81 12.55 -14.23
N SER A 15 12.30 13.25 -13.22
CA SER A 15 12.19 12.82 -11.84
C SER A 15 10.74 12.85 -11.34
N LEU A 16 10.48 12.12 -10.26
CA LEU A 16 9.16 12.13 -9.61
C LEU A 16 8.78 13.53 -9.11
N GLN A 17 9.72 14.24 -8.48
CA GLN A 17 9.47 15.61 -7.99
C GLN A 17 9.16 16.58 -9.14
N GLN A 18 9.80 16.42 -10.30
CA GLN A 18 9.50 17.21 -11.50
C GLN A 18 8.12 16.87 -12.06
N TRP A 19 7.70 15.60 -12.05
CA TRP A 19 6.34 15.21 -12.44
C TRP A 19 5.27 15.78 -11.49
N VAL A 20 5.52 15.77 -10.18
CA VAL A 20 4.58 16.28 -9.17
C VAL A 20 4.43 17.80 -9.23
N PHE A 21 5.54 18.53 -9.34
CA PHE A 21 5.55 19.98 -9.22
C PHE A 21 5.66 20.74 -10.54
N GLY A 22 5.98 20.07 -11.64
CA GLY A 22 6.20 20.67 -12.96
C GLY A 22 7.48 21.51 -13.09
N SER A 23 7.93 22.21 -12.06
CA SER A 23 9.18 22.98 -12.07
C SER A 23 9.68 23.26 -10.66
N ALA A 24 10.99 23.45 -10.51
CA ALA A 24 11.62 23.84 -9.25
C ALA A 24 11.29 25.26 -8.79
N CYS A 25 11.12 26.18 -9.75
CA CYS A 25 10.89 27.59 -9.47
C CYS A 25 9.74 28.20 -10.30
N GLY A 26 9.07 27.41 -11.13
CA GLY A 26 7.93 27.88 -11.91
C GLY A 26 6.75 28.30 -11.02
N PRO A 27 5.87 29.18 -11.52
CA PRO A 27 4.65 29.58 -10.81
C PRO A 27 3.74 28.36 -10.58
N MET A 28 2.95 28.40 -9.51
CA MET A 28 1.93 27.38 -9.20
C MET A 28 0.56 27.97 -9.51
N GLU A 29 -0.22 27.31 -10.37
CA GLU A 29 -1.51 27.82 -10.86
C GLU A 29 -2.60 27.95 -9.77
N GLU A 30 -2.41 27.35 -8.59
CA GLU A 30 -3.39 27.32 -7.48
C GLU A 30 -2.83 27.77 -6.10
N GLY A 31 -1.93 28.77 -6.10
CA GLY A 31 -1.00 29.13 -5.00
C GLY A 31 -1.45 29.07 -3.52
N ASP A 32 -2.72 29.28 -3.20
CA ASP A 32 -3.18 29.42 -1.80
C ASP A 32 -4.05 28.29 -1.26
N LYS A 33 -4.44 27.29 -2.07
CA LYS A 33 -5.31 26.21 -1.58
C LYS A 33 -4.52 25.14 -0.81
N PRO A 34 -4.97 24.74 0.40
CA PRO A 34 -4.37 23.62 1.11
C PRO A 34 -4.51 22.30 0.33
N ILE A 35 -3.43 21.54 0.21
CA ILE A 35 -3.42 20.21 -0.43
C ILE A 35 -3.07 19.07 0.52
N LEU A 36 -2.31 19.35 1.59
CA LEU A 36 -1.99 18.40 2.66
C LEU A 36 -2.53 19.00 3.94
N ILE A 37 -3.52 18.37 4.55
CA ILE A 37 -4.29 18.93 5.65
C ILE A 37 -4.29 17.93 6.79
N ASP A 38 -3.89 18.31 8.00
CA ASP A 38 -4.04 17.44 9.17
C ASP A 38 -5.53 17.31 9.48
N ALA A 39 -6.06 16.08 9.47
CA ALA A 39 -7.50 15.86 9.62
C ALA A 39 -8.03 16.25 11.01
N ASP A 40 -7.19 16.18 12.05
CA ASP A 40 -7.56 16.59 13.41
C ASP A 40 -7.39 18.11 13.59
N ARG A 41 -6.46 18.74 12.87
CA ARG A 41 -6.06 20.16 13.04
C ARG A 41 -6.04 20.96 11.72
N PRO A 42 -7.14 20.94 10.93
CA PRO A 42 -7.15 21.42 9.55
C PRO A 42 -6.90 22.93 9.40
N ASP A 43 -7.25 23.72 10.41
CA ASP A 43 -7.18 25.19 10.35
C ASP A 43 -5.79 25.73 10.69
N THR A 44 -4.93 24.91 11.30
CA THR A 44 -3.59 25.32 11.78
C THR A 44 -2.47 24.51 11.16
N HIS A 45 -2.73 23.25 10.79
CA HIS A 45 -1.75 22.32 10.26
C HIS A 45 -2.14 21.91 8.84
N PHE A 46 -1.68 22.71 7.88
CA PHE A 46 -1.87 22.42 6.47
C PHE A 46 -0.71 22.97 5.64
N LEU A 47 -0.57 22.47 4.41
CA LEU A 47 0.37 22.97 3.43
C LEU A 47 -0.34 23.19 2.10
N THR A 48 -0.11 24.36 1.49
CA THR A 48 -0.39 24.57 0.07
C THR A 48 0.63 23.82 -0.79
N LYS A 49 0.36 23.67 -2.09
CA LYS A 49 1.29 22.99 -3.01
C LYS A 49 2.64 23.72 -3.11
N GLU A 50 2.62 25.04 -3.02
CA GLU A 50 3.83 25.84 -2.96
C GLU A 50 4.62 25.61 -1.68
N GLN A 51 3.96 25.63 -0.52
CA GLN A 51 4.60 25.34 0.76
C GLN A 51 5.17 23.92 0.81
N PHE A 52 4.44 22.93 0.27
CA PHE A 52 4.93 21.56 0.10
C PHE A 52 6.23 21.52 -0.73
N ARG A 53 6.24 22.15 -1.91
CA ARG A 53 7.46 22.22 -2.75
C ARG A 53 8.60 22.91 -2.01
N LEU A 54 8.33 24.05 -1.38
CA LEU A 54 9.36 24.84 -0.69
C LEU A 54 9.96 24.07 0.50
N LEU A 55 9.13 23.44 1.32
CA LEU A 55 9.57 22.65 2.47
C LEU A 55 10.36 21.42 2.03
N SER A 56 9.96 20.75 0.95
CA SER A 56 10.75 19.66 0.35
C SER A 56 12.16 20.13 -0.08
N LYS A 57 12.26 21.32 -0.69
CA LYS A 57 13.55 21.93 -1.06
C LYS A 57 14.39 22.28 0.17
N GLN A 58 13.77 22.80 1.24
CA GLN A 58 14.47 23.07 2.50
C GLN A 58 15.01 21.78 3.13
N VAL A 59 14.24 20.68 3.09
CA VAL A 59 14.70 19.37 3.57
C VAL A 59 15.90 18.89 2.75
N ALA A 60 15.83 18.98 1.41
CA ALA A 60 16.92 18.59 0.52
C ALA A 60 18.22 19.32 0.86
N LEU A 61 18.16 20.66 0.95
CA LEU A 61 19.31 21.50 1.32
C LEU A 61 19.85 21.18 2.71
N GLY A 62 18.95 20.92 3.67
CA GLY A 62 19.29 20.60 5.05
C GLY A 62 20.04 19.27 5.14
N LEU A 63 19.57 18.26 4.42
CA LEU A 63 20.22 16.96 4.33
C LEU A 63 21.59 17.06 3.66
N THR A 64 21.72 17.83 2.58
CA THR A 64 23.03 18.06 1.95
C THR A 64 24.01 18.75 2.91
N LYS A 65 23.56 19.74 3.69
CA LYS A 65 24.37 20.37 4.75
C LYS A 65 24.72 19.40 5.88
N ALA A 66 23.86 18.42 6.15
CA ALA A 66 24.12 17.34 7.10
C ALA A 66 25.03 16.24 6.53
N GLY A 67 25.55 16.38 5.31
CA GLY A 67 26.52 15.47 4.72
C GLY A 67 25.93 14.38 3.82
N LEU A 68 24.62 14.37 3.59
CA LEU A 68 23.97 13.42 2.67
C LEU A 68 24.52 13.57 1.25
N GLN A 69 24.95 12.46 0.66
CA GLN A 69 25.44 12.40 -0.71
C GLN A 69 24.39 11.80 -1.67
N PRO A 70 24.39 12.18 -2.97
CA PRO A 70 23.58 11.51 -3.97
C PRO A 70 23.75 9.98 -3.95
N GLY A 71 22.65 9.26 -4.16
CA GLY A 71 22.60 7.80 -4.11
C GLY A 71 22.56 7.21 -2.69
N ASN A 72 22.79 7.99 -1.62
CA ASN A 72 22.57 7.52 -0.25
C ASN A 72 21.11 7.14 -0.02
N ARG A 73 20.85 6.28 0.98
CA ARG A 73 19.48 5.95 1.43
C ARG A 73 19.17 6.70 2.72
N VAL A 74 17.96 7.23 2.80
CA VAL A 74 17.42 7.88 4.00
C VAL A 74 16.16 7.14 4.44
N LEU A 75 16.17 6.66 5.68
CA LEU A 75 15.06 5.90 6.24
C LEU A 75 14.06 6.82 6.93
N MET A 76 12.77 6.61 6.65
CA MET A 76 11.67 7.28 7.34
C MET A 76 10.94 6.27 8.23
N PHE A 77 11.08 6.42 9.55
CA PHE A 77 10.41 5.63 10.58
C PHE A 77 9.35 6.49 11.26
N SER A 78 8.22 6.65 10.58
CA SER A 78 7.21 7.63 10.95
C SER A 78 5.80 7.12 10.62
N SER A 79 4.85 7.45 11.49
CA SER A 79 3.42 7.37 11.17
C SER A 79 3.04 8.45 10.16
N ASN A 80 1.82 8.40 9.64
CA ASN A 80 1.35 9.43 8.72
C ASN A 80 1.37 10.81 9.39
N ASN A 81 1.72 11.84 8.61
CA ASN A 81 1.60 13.24 8.97
C ASN A 81 1.78 14.09 7.70
N ILE A 82 1.37 15.36 7.74
CA ILE A 82 1.44 16.27 6.58
C ILE A 82 2.86 16.62 6.13
N TYR A 83 3.88 16.35 6.94
CA TYR A 83 5.29 16.61 6.60
C TYR A 83 5.98 15.40 5.97
N PHE A 84 5.41 14.21 6.10
CA PHE A 84 5.93 12.99 5.48
C PHE A 84 6.14 13.15 3.96
N PRO A 85 5.18 13.70 3.18
CA PRO A 85 5.38 13.96 1.75
C PRO A 85 6.57 14.90 1.49
N CYS A 86 6.75 15.92 2.34
CA CYS A 86 7.83 16.92 2.21
C CYS A 86 9.21 16.28 2.39
N VAL A 87 9.33 15.42 3.41
CA VAL A 87 10.58 14.69 3.67
C VAL A 87 10.84 13.69 2.54
N PHE A 88 9.80 12.96 2.09
CA PHE A 88 9.90 12.03 0.97
C PHE A 88 10.46 12.71 -0.29
N LEU A 89 9.83 13.79 -0.77
CA LEU A 89 10.30 14.48 -1.98
C LEU A 89 11.60 15.26 -1.74
N GLY A 90 11.85 15.75 -0.52
CA GLY A 90 13.12 16.39 -0.16
C GLY A 90 14.32 15.44 -0.24
N ILE A 91 14.16 14.18 0.18
CA ILE A 91 15.17 13.14 0.01
C ILE A 91 15.47 12.95 -1.49
N LEU A 92 14.43 12.83 -2.33
CA LEU A 92 14.61 12.67 -3.78
C LEU A 92 15.27 13.89 -4.44
N MET A 93 14.87 15.10 -4.04
CA MET A 93 15.45 16.35 -4.54
C MET A 93 16.95 16.47 -4.23
N SER A 94 17.42 15.87 -3.12
CA SER A 94 18.86 15.81 -2.79
C SER A 94 19.65 14.81 -3.65
N GLY A 95 18.98 14.02 -4.49
CA GLY A 95 19.58 12.93 -5.26
C GLY A 95 19.73 11.62 -4.49
N ALA A 96 19.22 11.55 -3.26
CA ALA A 96 19.19 10.35 -2.43
C ALA A 96 17.91 9.52 -2.67
N MET A 97 17.90 8.31 -2.13
CA MET A 97 16.79 7.37 -2.22
C MET A 97 16.01 7.30 -0.91
N PHE A 98 14.69 7.30 -1.03
CA PHE A 98 13.80 7.11 0.12
C PHE A 98 13.65 5.63 0.49
N THR A 99 13.58 5.31 1.78
CA THR A 99 13.06 4.02 2.27
C THR A 99 12.13 4.23 3.46
N GLY A 100 10.94 3.62 3.41
CA GLY A 100 9.94 3.70 4.49
C GLY A 100 9.97 2.47 5.37
N ALA A 101 9.99 2.64 6.68
CA ALA A 101 9.85 1.57 7.66
C ALA A 101 8.46 1.61 8.31
N ASN A 102 7.92 0.43 8.64
CA ASN A 102 6.66 0.33 9.36
C ASN A 102 6.86 0.87 10.80
N PRO A 103 6.12 1.89 11.25
CA PRO A 103 6.27 2.47 12.58
C PRO A 103 5.95 1.50 13.73
N ALA A 104 5.37 0.33 13.45
CA ALA A 104 5.14 -0.73 14.43
C ALA A 104 6.30 -1.73 14.57
N PHE A 105 7.42 -1.54 13.85
CA PHE A 105 8.57 -2.42 13.98
C PHE A 105 9.20 -2.39 15.37
N THR A 106 9.68 -3.54 15.79
CA THR A 106 10.60 -3.70 16.93
C THR A 106 11.98 -3.13 16.59
N PRO A 107 12.84 -2.84 17.59
CA PRO A 107 14.22 -2.39 17.36
C PRO A 107 15.01 -3.33 16.42
N ARG A 108 14.83 -4.65 16.57
CA ARG A 108 15.49 -5.65 15.75
C ARG A 108 15.06 -5.60 14.28
N GLU A 109 13.77 -5.43 14.03
CA GLU A 109 13.24 -5.33 12.66
C GLU A 109 13.68 -4.03 11.97
N LEU A 110 13.67 -2.92 12.71
CA LEU A 110 14.17 -1.64 12.22
C LEU A 110 15.68 -1.69 11.95
N ALA A 111 16.48 -2.26 12.86
CA ALA A 111 17.92 -2.45 12.70
C ALA A 111 18.23 -3.31 11.46
N TYR A 112 17.44 -4.37 11.22
CA TYR A 112 17.56 -5.16 10.00
C TYR A 112 17.39 -4.30 8.74
N GLN A 113 16.33 -3.48 8.66
CA GLN A 113 16.07 -2.64 7.50
C GLN A 113 17.13 -1.53 7.35
N LEU A 114 17.53 -0.86 8.43
CA LEU A 114 18.61 0.15 8.43
C LEU A 114 19.90 -0.44 7.83
N LYS A 115 20.30 -1.62 8.31
CA LYS A 115 21.50 -2.32 7.84
C LYS A 115 21.36 -2.79 6.39
N ASN A 116 20.22 -3.36 6.02
CA ASN A 116 20.02 -3.92 4.68
C ASN A 116 19.94 -2.82 3.61
N SER A 117 19.24 -1.73 3.91
CA SER A 117 19.12 -0.56 3.02
C SER A 117 20.40 0.26 2.97
N GLU A 118 21.32 0.06 3.92
CA GLU A 118 22.51 0.88 4.13
C GLU A 118 22.13 2.36 4.24
N SER A 119 21.09 2.61 5.06
CA SER A 119 20.61 3.95 5.31
C SER A 119 21.66 4.74 6.11
N THR A 120 21.95 5.94 5.63
CA THR A 120 22.98 6.83 6.21
C THR A 120 22.39 7.86 7.15
N HIS A 121 21.09 8.12 7.01
CA HIS A 121 20.31 9.08 7.79
C HIS A 121 18.93 8.49 8.08
N MET A 122 18.31 8.94 9.17
CA MET A 122 16.98 8.50 9.57
C MET A 122 16.13 9.67 10.05
N PHE A 123 14.90 9.75 9.57
CA PHE A 123 13.85 10.54 10.19
C PHE A 123 12.98 9.64 11.06
N VAL A 124 12.67 10.08 12.28
CA VAL A 124 11.86 9.33 13.24
C VAL A 124 10.77 10.20 13.84
N VAL A 125 9.54 9.68 13.93
CA VAL A 125 8.47 10.38 14.67
C VAL A 125 8.73 10.36 16.17
N ALA A 126 8.46 11.48 16.84
CA ALA A 126 8.75 11.74 18.23
C ALA A 126 8.37 10.63 19.23
N ASN A 127 7.28 9.89 19.01
CA ASN A 127 6.83 8.80 19.88
C ASN A 127 7.49 7.45 19.60
N GLN A 128 8.26 7.33 18.52
CA GLN A 128 9.02 6.13 18.13
C GLN A 128 10.53 6.29 18.35
N LEU A 129 10.95 7.38 18.99
CA LEU A 129 12.34 7.71 19.24
C LEU A 129 13.09 6.61 20.04
N PRO A 130 12.54 6.01 21.12
CA PRO A 130 13.25 4.97 21.86
C PRO A 130 13.62 3.75 20.99
N THR A 131 12.65 3.24 20.23
CA THR A 131 12.85 2.12 19.28
C THR A 131 13.90 2.44 18.23
N ALA A 132 13.88 3.67 17.70
CA ALA A 132 14.82 4.13 16.70
C ALA A 132 16.25 4.24 17.23
N LEU A 133 16.44 4.72 18.47
CA LEU A 133 17.76 4.84 19.07
C LEU A 133 18.40 3.48 19.33
N GLU A 134 17.64 2.50 19.85
CA GLU A 134 18.14 1.14 20.05
C GLU A 134 18.52 0.47 18.72
N ALA A 135 17.69 0.65 17.69
CA ALA A 135 17.99 0.13 16.36
C ALA A 135 19.22 0.81 15.72
N ALA A 136 19.34 2.14 15.89
CA ALA A 136 20.47 2.93 15.39
C ALA A 136 21.78 2.52 16.06
N GLU A 137 21.78 2.34 17.38
CA GLU A 137 22.94 1.85 18.15
C GLU A 137 23.38 0.46 17.65
N THR A 138 22.43 -0.45 17.45
CA THR A 138 22.69 -1.81 16.94
C THR A 138 23.43 -1.82 15.59
N VAL A 139 23.19 -0.83 14.73
CA VAL A 139 23.80 -0.75 13.39
C VAL A 139 24.92 0.30 13.30
N GLY A 140 25.20 1.03 14.37
CA GLY A 140 26.19 2.10 14.40
C GLY A 140 25.79 3.35 13.59
N LEU A 141 24.48 3.66 13.49
CA LEU A 141 24.02 4.90 12.86
C LEU A 141 24.28 6.09 13.82
N PRO A 142 25.09 7.10 13.43
CA PRO A 142 25.41 8.22 14.30
C PRO A 142 24.18 9.05 14.66
N LYS A 143 24.10 9.54 15.91
CA LYS A 143 22.95 10.32 16.42
C LYS A 143 22.75 11.63 15.65
N GLU A 144 23.82 12.23 15.16
CA GLU A 144 23.81 13.45 14.34
C GLU A 144 23.09 13.28 12.99
N ASN A 145 22.94 12.03 12.53
CA ASN A 145 22.23 11.68 11.29
C ASN A 145 20.77 11.25 11.54
N ILE A 146 20.29 11.39 12.78
CA ILE A 146 18.91 11.07 13.17
C ILE A 146 18.16 12.38 13.44
N PHE A 147 17.03 12.55 12.75
CA PHE A 147 16.21 13.76 12.80
C PHE A 147 14.82 13.44 13.33
N VAL A 148 14.42 14.13 14.40
CA VAL A 148 13.14 13.89 15.05
C VAL A 148 12.04 14.74 14.41
N ILE A 149 10.95 14.09 14.02
CA ILE A 149 9.74 14.73 13.52
C ILE A 149 8.71 14.78 14.65
N ASP A 150 8.33 16.00 15.03
CA ASP A 150 7.13 16.25 15.83
C ASP A 150 6.07 16.89 14.92
N PRO A 151 5.02 16.13 14.52
CA PRO A 151 3.96 16.66 13.68
C PRO A 151 3.15 17.80 14.30
N SER A 152 3.33 18.07 15.61
CA SER A 152 2.66 19.18 16.29
C SER A 152 3.37 20.52 16.19
N VAL A 153 4.64 20.50 15.76
CA VAL A 153 5.43 21.70 15.57
C VAL A 153 5.34 22.13 14.11
N LEU A 154 4.99 23.40 13.87
CA LEU A 154 4.97 23.98 12.53
C LEU A 154 6.41 24.28 12.07
N PRO A 155 6.86 23.77 10.92
CA PRO A 155 8.16 24.11 10.37
C PRO A 155 8.15 25.53 9.79
N PRO A 156 9.30 26.21 9.74
CA PRO A 156 9.44 27.53 9.14
C PRO A 156 9.32 27.46 7.60
N VAL A 157 8.08 27.53 7.11
CA VAL A 157 7.75 27.57 5.69
C VAL A 157 6.77 28.72 5.41
N GLY A 158 6.98 29.44 4.29
CA GLY A 158 6.14 30.58 3.92
C GLY A 158 6.33 31.78 4.85
N THR A 159 5.29 32.18 5.58
CA THR A 159 5.34 33.28 6.56
C THR A 159 5.56 32.81 8.00
N THR A 160 5.69 31.49 8.21
CA THR A 160 5.87 30.90 9.54
C THR A 160 7.21 31.33 10.14
N PRO A 161 7.24 31.91 11.35
CA PRO A 161 8.49 32.34 12.00
C PRO A 161 9.44 31.17 12.26
N ILE A 162 10.75 31.46 12.25
CA ILE A 162 11.77 30.51 12.70
C ILE A 162 11.66 30.38 14.22
N ALA A 163 11.28 29.19 14.69
CA ALA A 163 11.34 28.86 16.11
C ALA A 163 12.80 28.64 16.55
N PRO A 164 13.13 28.81 17.84
CA PRO A 164 14.45 28.46 18.37
C PRO A 164 14.82 27.02 18.05
N SER A 165 16.11 26.71 17.90
CA SER A 165 16.57 25.32 17.77
C SER A 165 16.12 24.53 19.00
N ILE A 166 15.37 23.46 18.74
CA ILE A 166 14.85 22.55 19.77
C ILE A 166 15.59 21.23 19.58
N THR A 167 16.17 20.71 20.67
CA THR A 167 16.63 19.33 20.72
C THR A 167 15.63 18.48 21.50
N LYS A 168 15.47 17.23 21.10
CA LYS A 168 14.71 16.23 21.84
C LYS A 168 15.62 15.07 22.20
N ASP A 169 15.83 14.83 23.49
CA ASP A 169 16.77 13.84 24.02
C ASP A 169 18.22 13.99 23.47
N GLY A 170 18.62 15.24 23.20
CA GLY A 170 19.93 15.56 22.59
C GLY A 170 20.00 15.34 21.09
N LEU A 171 18.91 14.94 20.43
CA LEU A 171 18.82 14.82 18.97
C LEU A 171 18.26 16.09 18.35
N ARG A 172 18.67 16.34 17.10
CA ARG A 172 18.20 17.46 16.29
C ARG A 172 16.76 17.22 15.85
N MET A 173 15.92 18.22 16.04
CA MET A 173 14.61 18.25 15.39
C MET A 173 14.79 18.46 13.88
N TRP A 174 13.90 17.89 13.08
CA TRP A 174 13.93 18.10 11.63
C TRP A 174 13.64 19.56 11.24
N THR A 175 12.98 20.34 12.10
CA THR A 175 12.75 21.77 11.92
C THR A 175 14.06 22.55 11.84
N ASP A 176 15.09 22.09 12.56
CA ASP A 176 16.43 22.68 12.53
C ASP A 176 17.15 22.40 11.21
N LEU A 177 16.79 21.32 10.50
CA LEU A 177 17.30 21.08 9.15
C LEU A 177 16.76 22.09 8.13
N VAL A 178 15.57 22.63 8.36
CA VAL A 178 14.85 23.45 7.36
C VAL A 178 14.89 24.95 7.66
N ALA A 179 15.11 25.35 8.91
CA ALA A 179 15.08 26.73 9.38
C ALA A 179 15.94 27.70 8.56
N ASP A 180 17.22 27.37 8.36
CA ASP A 180 18.16 28.27 7.69
C ASP A 180 18.15 28.16 6.15
N ASN A 181 17.24 27.35 5.60
CA ASN A 181 17.22 27.07 4.16
C ASN A 181 16.15 27.85 3.41
N GLN A 182 15.26 28.58 4.09
CA GLN A 182 14.08 29.15 3.45
C GLN A 182 14.38 30.11 2.30
N ALA A 183 15.31 31.05 2.50
CA ALA A 183 15.68 32.00 1.46
C ALA A 183 16.34 31.31 0.26
N GLN A 184 17.27 30.38 0.53
CA GLN A 184 17.97 29.60 -0.50
C GLN A 184 16.99 28.69 -1.28
N ALA A 185 16.07 28.04 -0.57
CA ALA A 185 15.11 27.10 -1.12
C ALA A 185 14.15 27.75 -2.12
N LYS A 186 13.87 29.06 -2.05
CA LYS A 186 13.01 29.71 -3.06
C LYS A 186 13.59 29.61 -4.47
N ASN A 187 14.90 29.87 -4.61
CA ASN A 187 15.56 29.95 -5.91
C ASN A 187 16.37 28.71 -6.28
N TRP A 188 16.57 27.79 -5.33
CA TRP A 188 17.30 26.56 -5.58
C TRP A 188 16.60 25.68 -6.62
N LYS A 189 17.36 25.05 -7.50
CA LYS A 189 16.88 24.06 -8.47
C LYS A 189 17.46 22.72 -8.09
N TRP A 190 16.62 21.70 -7.95
CA TRP A 190 17.11 20.33 -7.84
C TRP A 190 17.74 19.90 -9.16
N THR A 191 18.61 18.90 -9.08
CA THR A 191 19.24 18.31 -10.26
C THR A 191 18.37 17.17 -10.78
N GLU A 192 17.95 17.24 -12.03
CA GLU A 192 17.28 16.11 -12.68
C GLU A 192 18.28 14.96 -12.91
N PRO A 193 17.90 13.70 -12.68
CA PRO A 193 18.74 12.57 -13.02
C PRO A 193 18.94 12.51 -14.54
N ALA A 194 20.16 12.21 -14.99
CA ALA A 194 20.46 12.06 -16.42
C ALA A 194 19.63 10.93 -17.05
N GLU A 195 19.46 9.82 -16.32
CA GLU A 195 18.73 8.62 -16.74
C GLU A 195 17.67 8.26 -15.69
N PRO A 196 16.50 8.92 -15.65
CA PRO A 196 15.45 8.67 -14.66
C PRO A 196 14.94 7.22 -14.63
N GLU A 197 15.13 6.48 -15.73
CA GLU A 197 14.78 5.07 -15.88
C GLU A 197 15.63 4.17 -14.98
N THR A 198 16.88 4.57 -14.71
CA THR A 198 17.83 3.80 -13.91
C THR A 198 18.17 4.47 -12.57
N ALA A 199 17.93 5.77 -12.43
CA ALA A 199 18.11 6.49 -11.18
C ALA A 199 17.12 5.98 -10.11
N GLY A 200 17.65 5.53 -8.97
CA GLY A 200 16.85 5.02 -7.87
C GLY A 200 16.02 6.13 -7.22
N CYS A 201 14.72 5.87 -7.05
CA CYS A 201 13.79 6.75 -6.36
C CYS A 201 13.52 6.23 -4.95
N CYS A 202 13.03 4.99 -4.85
CA CYS A 202 12.67 4.38 -3.57
C CYS A 202 13.26 2.98 -3.43
N LEU A 203 13.55 2.62 -2.18
CA LEU A 203 13.78 1.26 -1.74
C LEU A 203 12.65 0.85 -0.80
N ASN A 204 11.60 0.27 -1.36
CA ASN A 204 10.41 -0.14 -0.62
C ASN A 204 10.52 -1.60 -0.19
N TYR A 205 10.26 -1.91 1.07
CA TYR A 205 10.38 -3.28 1.57
C TYR A 205 9.09 -4.06 1.35
N SER A 206 9.15 -5.09 0.51
CA SER A 206 8.04 -6.03 0.37
C SER A 206 8.09 -7.05 1.51
N SER A 207 6.94 -7.34 2.11
CA SER A 207 6.80 -8.30 3.21
C SER A 207 7.11 -9.76 2.81
N GLY A 208 7.54 -9.98 1.57
CA GLY A 208 8.13 -11.22 1.14
C GLY A 208 7.14 -12.39 1.01
N THR A 209 7.48 -13.20 0.03
CA THR A 209 6.99 -14.54 -0.21
C THR A 209 7.05 -15.48 1.01
N THR A 210 8.26 -15.47 1.56
CA THR A 210 8.95 -16.70 1.97
C THR A 210 9.88 -16.48 3.17
N GLY A 211 9.83 -15.32 3.85
CA GLY A 211 10.71 -15.03 4.98
C GLY A 211 10.88 -13.54 5.26
N VAL A 212 12.12 -13.06 5.15
CA VAL A 212 12.58 -11.71 5.56
C VAL A 212 12.20 -10.64 4.53
N PRO A 213 11.80 -9.41 4.93
CA PRO A 213 11.48 -8.33 4.01
C PRO A 213 12.61 -8.04 3.01
N LYS A 214 12.27 -7.86 1.73
CA LYS A 214 13.24 -7.58 0.66
C LYS A 214 13.10 -6.15 0.18
N GLY A 215 14.22 -5.43 0.09
CA GLY A 215 14.22 -4.08 -0.49
C GLY A 215 13.98 -4.15 -2.00
N VAL A 216 12.86 -3.60 -2.46
CA VAL A 216 12.49 -3.49 -3.87
C VAL A 216 12.96 -2.14 -4.38
N GLU A 217 13.88 -2.16 -5.34
CA GLU A 217 14.45 -0.95 -5.91
C GLU A 217 13.59 -0.42 -7.06
N ILE A 218 13.05 0.79 -6.90
CA ILE A 218 12.15 1.44 -7.85
C ILE A 218 12.81 2.70 -8.41
N SER A 219 12.74 2.92 -9.73
CA SER A 219 13.29 4.12 -10.37
C SER A 219 12.31 5.30 -10.37
N HIS A 220 12.80 6.49 -10.72
CA HIS A 220 11.92 7.65 -10.91
C HIS A 220 10.90 7.41 -12.01
N THR A 221 11.32 6.88 -13.16
CA THR A 221 10.42 6.57 -14.28
C THR A 221 9.32 5.59 -13.86
N SER A 222 9.60 4.60 -13.01
CA SER A 222 8.58 3.65 -12.57
C SER A 222 7.46 4.32 -11.75
N TYR A 223 7.80 5.27 -10.88
CA TYR A 223 6.82 6.09 -10.16
C TYR A 223 6.04 7.02 -11.08
N VAL A 224 6.73 7.72 -11.98
CA VAL A 224 6.11 8.63 -12.95
C VAL A 224 5.15 7.87 -13.85
N ALA A 225 5.55 6.69 -14.35
CA ALA A 225 4.71 5.85 -15.19
C ALA A 225 3.48 5.32 -14.44
N ASN A 226 3.64 4.91 -13.17
CA ASN A 226 2.51 4.46 -12.36
C ASN A 226 1.51 5.60 -12.13
N GLY A 227 1.98 6.78 -11.73
CA GLY A 227 1.14 7.96 -11.55
C GLY A 227 0.44 8.40 -12.84
N LEU A 228 1.18 8.47 -13.95
CA LEU A 228 0.65 8.80 -15.26
C LEU A 228 -0.44 7.81 -15.73
N GLY A 229 -0.25 6.53 -15.46
CA GLY A 229 -1.23 5.49 -15.77
C GLY A 229 -2.53 5.69 -15.01
N VAL A 230 -2.45 5.97 -13.71
CA VAL A 230 -3.64 6.25 -12.88
C VAL A 230 -4.34 7.54 -13.32
N VAL A 231 -3.58 8.59 -13.62
CA VAL A 231 -4.12 9.86 -14.14
C VAL A 231 -4.86 9.62 -15.45
N LEU A 232 -4.26 8.92 -16.42
CA LEU A 232 -4.90 8.63 -17.70
C LEU A 232 -6.23 7.90 -17.54
N ILE A 233 -6.30 6.91 -16.65
CA ILE A 233 -7.55 6.18 -16.40
C ILE A 233 -8.56 7.08 -15.70
N SER A 234 -8.12 7.94 -14.78
CA SER A 234 -8.98 8.91 -14.10
C SER A 234 -9.55 9.96 -15.08
N ASP A 235 -8.80 10.34 -16.10
CA ASP A 235 -9.22 11.28 -17.16
C ASP A 235 -10.34 10.72 -18.04
N LEU A 236 -10.61 9.40 -17.99
CA LEU A 236 -11.74 8.77 -18.69
C LEU A 236 -13.08 8.96 -17.95
N GLU A 237 -13.05 9.55 -16.75
CA GLU A 237 -14.25 9.87 -15.98
C GLU A 237 -15.18 10.81 -16.79
N PRO A 238 -16.46 10.44 -17.00
CA PRO A 238 -17.39 11.26 -17.76
C PRO A 238 -17.80 12.58 -17.09
N ASP A 239 -17.73 12.69 -15.76
CA ASP A 239 -17.98 13.95 -15.04
C ASP A 239 -16.70 14.84 -15.00
N PRO A 240 -16.61 15.90 -15.83
CA PRO A 240 -15.43 16.76 -15.89
C PRO A 240 -15.21 17.59 -14.61
N GLU A 241 -16.23 17.72 -13.76
CA GLU A 241 -16.14 18.45 -12.50
C GLU A 241 -15.76 17.55 -11.31
N LEU A 242 -15.80 16.22 -11.47
CA LEU A 242 -15.51 15.27 -10.40
C LEU A 242 -14.11 15.49 -9.81
N GLN A 243 -13.11 15.70 -10.65
CA GLN A 243 -11.75 15.94 -10.18
C GLN A 243 -11.66 17.22 -9.34
N LYS A 244 -12.28 18.32 -9.78
CA LYS A 244 -12.22 19.63 -9.09
C LYS A 244 -12.82 19.61 -7.69
N ARG A 245 -13.83 18.76 -7.47
CA ARG A 245 -14.48 18.57 -6.17
C ARG A 245 -13.97 17.35 -5.40
N THR A 246 -12.94 16.65 -5.93
CA THR A 246 -12.36 15.49 -5.25
C THR A 246 -11.65 15.93 -3.98
N LYS A 247 -11.94 15.24 -2.87
CA LYS A 247 -11.23 15.36 -1.59
C LYS A 247 -10.92 13.96 -1.08
N GLY A 248 -9.65 13.72 -0.80
CA GLY A 248 -9.16 12.45 -0.27
C GLY A 248 -9.04 12.43 1.23
N LEU A 249 -9.25 11.26 1.83
CA LEU A 249 -8.87 10.98 3.21
C LEU A 249 -7.72 9.97 3.24
N ALA A 250 -6.59 10.39 3.81
CA ALA A 250 -5.32 9.66 3.81
C ALA A 250 -5.06 9.00 5.17
N PHE A 251 -5.59 7.79 5.34
CA PHE A 251 -5.32 6.91 6.49
C PHE A 251 -4.46 5.69 6.12
N LEU A 252 -4.24 5.42 4.82
CA LEU A 252 -3.34 4.34 4.40
C LEU A 252 -1.88 4.71 4.74
N PRO A 253 -1.02 3.74 5.12
CA PRO A 253 0.31 4.07 5.62
C PRO A 253 1.24 4.63 4.54
N MET A 254 1.74 5.87 4.71
CA MET A 254 2.62 6.59 3.78
C MET A 254 4.01 5.97 3.62
N TYR A 255 4.42 5.06 4.50
CA TYR A 255 5.63 4.26 4.29
C TYR A 255 5.43 3.14 3.25
N HIS A 256 4.19 2.86 2.84
CA HIS A 256 3.83 1.84 1.85
C HIS A 256 3.49 2.48 0.50
N ALA A 257 3.85 1.79 -0.59
CA ALA A 257 3.74 2.31 -1.95
C ALA A 257 2.33 2.80 -2.33
N TYR A 258 1.27 2.14 -1.84
CA TYR A 258 -0.11 2.54 -2.14
C TYR A 258 -0.43 3.96 -1.67
N ALA A 259 -0.03 4.34 -0.45
CA ALA A 259 -0.24 5.70 0.03
C ALA A 259 0.77 6.69 -0.61
N GLN A 260 2.00 6.22 -0.92
CA GLN A 260 3.02 7.05 -1.58
C GLN A 260 2.54 7.51 -2.95
N THR A 261 2.09 6.59 -3.80
CA THR A 261 1.67 6.93 -5.16
C THR A 261 0.44 7.83 -5.16
N TYR A 262 -0.52 7.63 -4.27
CA TYR A 262 -1.72 8.48 -4.26
C TYR A 262 -1.52 9.80 -3.53
N PHE A 263 -1.12 9.78 -2.26
CA PHE A 263 -1.13 10.97 -1.40
C PHE A 263 0.15 11.81 -1.48
N ILE A 264 1.27 11.25 -1.94
CA ILE A 264 2.54 11.99 -2.08
C ILE A 264 2.77 12.45 -3.52
N SER A 265 2.31 11.70 -4.52
CA SER A 265 2.54 12.06 -5.93
C SER A 265 1.27 12.40 -6.72
N ILE A 266 0.30 11.50 -6.89
CA ILE A 266 -0.84 11.70 -7.79
C ILE A 266 -1.75 12.85 -7.33
N TYR A 267 -2.17 12.87 -6.06
CA TYR A 267 -3.06 13.91 -5.55
C TYR A 267 -2.42 15.29 -5.60
N PRO A 268 -1.16 15.48 -5.16
CA PRO A 268 -0.44 16.71 -5.39
C PRO A 268 -0.28 17.07 -6.87
N HIS A 269 -0.03 16.11 -7.77
CA HIS A 269 0.04 16.35 -9.22
C HIS A 269 -1.28 16.92 -9.76
N LEU A 270 -2.42 16.35 -9.34
CA LEU A 270 -3.77 16.74 -9.75
C LEU A 270 -4.40 17.89 -8.92
N ASN A 271 -3.65 18.49 -7.97
CA ASN A 271 -4.14 19.48 -7.00
C ASN A 271 -5.33 19.00 -6.14
N ILE A 272 -5.41 17.70 -5.86
CA ILE A 272 -6.44 17.12 -5.01
C ILE A 272 -6.03 17.27 -3.53
N PRO A 273 -6.86 17.88 -2.66
CA PRO A 273 -6.59 17.95 -1.24
C PRO A 273 -6.73 16.59 -0.54
N ALA A 274 -5.76 16.29 0.32
CA ALA A 274 -5.72 15.09 1.16
C ALA A 274 -5.76 15.47 2.64
N TYR A 275 -6.77 14.97 3.35
CA TYR A 275 -6.89 15.05 4.81
C TYR A 275 -6.14 13.87 5.42
N VAL A 276 -5.01 14.14 6.07
CA VAL A 276 -4.08 13.12 6.59
C VAL A 276 -4.47 12.76 8.00
N MET A 277 -4.75 11.47 8.21
CA MET A 277 -4.92 10.88 9.53
C MET A 277 -3.60 10.25 9.98
N PRO A 278 -3.11 10.50 11.21
CA PRO A 278 -1.85 9.93 11.68
C PRO A 278 -1.82 8.39 11.72
N ALA A 279 -2.97 7.81 12.04
CA ALA A 279 -3.23 6.38 12.03
C ALA A 279 -4.69 6.14 11.65
N PHE A 280 -5.00 4.91 11.24
CA PHE A 280 -6.38 4.51 10.99
C PHE A 280 -7.14 4.40 12.31
N ASP A 281 -8.23 5.16 12.41
CA ASP A 281 -9.25 5.05 13.45
C ASP A 281 -10.61 5.12 12.73
N PHE A 282 -11.43 4.08 12.90
CA PHE A 282 -12.64 3.94 12.11
C PHE A 282 -13.69 5.01 12.43
N GLU A 283 -13.85 5.39 13.70
CA GLU A 283 -14.83 6.40 14.08
C GLU A 283 -14.38 7.79 13.63
N LYS A 284 -13.10 8.13 13.82
CA LYS A 284 -12.53 9.37 13.29
C LYS A 284 -12.64 9.43 11.76
N MET A 285 -12.43 8.31 11.06
CA MET A 285 -12.62 8.25 9.61
C MET A 285 -14.04 8.69 9.22
N LEU A 286 -15.07 8.16 9.89
CA LEU A 286 -16.47 8.55 9.67
C LEU A 286 -16.73 10.02 10.03
N GLN A 287 -16.19 10.50 11.16
CA GLN A 287 -16.28 11.91 11.57
C GLN A 287 -15.67 12.85 10.54
N HIS A 288 -14.49 12.51 10.00
CA HIS A 288 -13.81 13.31 8.99
C HIS A 288 -14.52 13.27 7.64
N ILE A 289 -15.09 12.12 7.25
CA ILE A 289 -15.93 12.03 6.04
C ILE A 289 -17.08 13.03 6.14
N GLN A 290 -17.83 13.00 7.24
CA GLN A 290 -18.96 13.90 7.47
C GLN A 290 -18.51 15.37 7.54
N ARG A 291 -17.50 15.68 8.35
CA ARG A 291 -17.03 17.06 8.62
C ARG A 291 -16.48 17.72 7.36
N PHE A 292 -15.65 17.02 6.59
CA PHE A 292 -14.93 17.61 5.46
C PHE A 292 -15.58 17.34 4.11
N ARG A 293 -16.67 16.56 4.11
CA ARG A 293 -17.38 16.08 2.91
C ARG A 293 -16.39 15.38 1.98
N ILE A 294 -15.70 14.37 2.50
CA ILE A 294 -14.73 13.56 1.74
C ILE A 294 -15.45 12.85 0.60
N THR A 295 -14.88 12.88 -0.60
CA THR A 295 -15.51 12.32 -1.81
C THR A 295 -14.82 11.09 -2.36
N SER A 296 -13.54 10.87 -2.02
CA SER A 296 -12.76 9.73 -2.48
C SER A 296 -12.11 8.98 -1.33
N LEU A 297 -12.35 7.67 -1.26
CA LEU A 297 -11.75 6.75 -0.30
C LEU A 297 -10.90 5.71 -1.03
N LEU A 298 -9.65 5.58 -0.61
CA LEU A 298 -8.76 4.49 -1.02
C LEU A 298 -8.63 3.55 0.17
N CYS A 299 -9.20 2.36 0.03
CA CYS A 299 -9.37 1.41 1.12
C CYS A 299 -8.57 0.13 0.90
N VAL A 300 -8.49 -0.64 1.98
CA VAL A 300 -8.12 -2.06 1.98
C VAL A 300 -9.32 -2.87 2.46
N PRO A 301 -9.44 -4.17 2.11
CA PRO A 301 -10.63 -4.96 2.40
C PRO A 301 -11.09 -4.92 3.87
N PRO A 302 -10.22 -4.95 4.90
CA PRO A 302 -10.67 -4.84 6.29
C PRO A 302 -11.47 -3.56 6.59
N ILE A 303 -11.14 -2.43 5.95
CA ILE A 303 -11.87 -1.17 6.13
C ILE A 303 -13.27 -1.26 5.48
N LEU A 304 -13.38 -1.94 4.34
CA LEU A 304 -14.66 -2.16 3.69
C LEU A 304 -15.54 -3.14 4.48
N VAL A 305 -14.95 -4.13 5.15
CA VAL A 305 -15.67 -4.99 6.11
C VAL A 305 -16.25 -4.15 7.26
N TYR A 306 -15.47 -3.23 7.83
CA TYR A 306 -15.97 -2.30 8.84
C TYR A 306 -17.12 -1.42 8.31
N LEU A 307 -16.99 -0.85 7.11
CA LEU A 307 -18.06 -0.06 6.49
C LEU A 307 -19.35 -0.89 6.26
N SER A 308 -19.20 -2.17 5.89
CA SER A 308 -20.33 -3.07 5.65
C SER A 308 -21.06 -3.46 6.94
N LYS A 309 -20.33 -3.76 8.02
CA LYS A 309 -20.88 -4.47 9.19
C LYS A 309 -20.97 -3.62 10.46
N HIS A 310 -20.19 -2.56 10.61
CA HIS A 310 -20.04 -1.87 11.89
C HIS A 310 -21.20 -0.90 12.17
N PRO A 311 -21.83 -0.93 13.36
CA PRO A 311 -23.02 -0.11 13.65
C PRO A 311 -22.76 1.39 13.66
N LEU A 312 -21.51 1.83 13.89
CA LEU A 312 -21.15 3.25 13.86
C LEU A 312 -21.40 3.91 12.51
N VAL A 313 -21.39 3.16 11.40
CA VAL A 313 -21.61 3.72 10.06
C VAL A 313 -22.95 4.46 9.98
N LYS A 314 -23.98 3.94 10.66
CA LYS A 314 -25.33 4.55 10.69
C LYS A 314 -25.40 5.85 11.49
N LYS A 315 -24.36 6.20 12.26
CA LYS A 315 -24.32 7.41 13.09
C LYS A 315 -23.74 8.64 12.39
N TYR A 316 -23.14 8.46 11.22
CA TYR A 316 -22.42 9.53 10.51
C TYR A 316 -22.94 9.65 9.07
N ASP A 317 -23.02 10.88 8.56
CA ASP A 317 -23.35 11.15 7.17
C ASP A 317 -22.12 10.94 6.27
N ILE A 318 -22.15 9.87 5.49
CA ILE A 318 -21.13 9.51 4.50
C ILE A 318 -21.58 9.77 3.05
N SER A 319 -22.67 10.49 2.85
CA SER A 319 -23.26 10.75 1.52
C SER A 319 -22.37 11.54 0.55
N SER A 320 -21.30 12.18 1.05
CA SER A 320 -20.35 12.89 0.19
C SER A 320 -19.45 11.97 -0.63
N VAL A 321 -19.32 10.69 -0.25
CA VAL A 321 -18.41 9.76 -0.91
C VAL A 321 -18.98 9.36 -2.27
N GLU A 322 -18.13 9.46 -3.29
CA GLU A 322 -18.48 9.20 -4.69
C GLU A 322 -17.60 8.12 -5.30
N ARG A 323 -16.38 7.96 -4.77
CA ARG A 323 -15.42 6.96 -5.22
C ARG A 323 -14.88 6.17 -4.05
N VAL A 324 -14.93 4.85 -4.18
CA VAL A 324 -14.32 3.90 -3.25
C VAL A 324 -13.44 2.95 -4.04
N GLY A 325 -12.14 3.03 -3.81
CA GLY A 325 -11.16 2.07 -4.33
C GLY A 325 -10.80 1.02 -3.27
N SER A 326 -10.54 -0.21 -3.69
CA SER A 326 -10.00 -1.26 -2.84
C SER A 326 -8.80 -1.94 -3.49
N GLY A 327 -7.75 -2.20 -2.72
CA GLY A 327 -6.57 -2.91 -3.20
C GLY A 327 -5.81 -3.63 -2.10
N ALA A 328 -4.60 -4.07 -2.43
CA ALA A 328 -3.63 -4.76 -1.55
C ALA A 328 -4.01 -6.18 -1.06
N ALA A 329 -5.30 -6.51 -0.98
CA ALA A 329 -5.78 -7.84 -0.61
C ALA A 329 -7.11 -8.18 -1.32
N PRO A 330 -7.50 -9.47 -1.40
CA PRO A 330 -8.79 -9.87 -1.95
C PRO A 330 -9.98 -9.27 -1.19
N LEU A 331 -11.00 -8.81 -1.93
CA LEU A 331 -12.29 -8.36 -1.42
C LEU A 331 -13.38 -9.33 -1.86
N SER A 332 -14.29 -9.72 -0.96
CA SER A 332 -15.42 -10.56 -1.35
C SER A 332 -16.52 -9.72 -2.01
N LYS A 333 -17.26 -10.37 -2.91
CA LYS A 333 -18.39 -9.76 -3.62
C LYS A 333 -19.48 -9.25 -2.69
N GLU A 334 -19.80 -9.99 -1.64
CA GLU A 334 -20.84 -9.59 -0.69
C GLU A 334 -20.42 -8.36 0.12
N VAL A 335 -19.15 -8.29 0.55
CA VAL A 335 -18.64 -7.10 1.26
C VAL A 335 -18.71 -5.87 0.36
N ALA A 336 -18.24 -5.98 -0.90
CA ALA A 336 -18.33 -4.88 -1.86
C ALA A 336 -19.80 -4.44 -2.07
N THR A 337 -20.69 -5.38 -2.36
CA THR A 337 -22.12 -5.10 -2.60
C THR A 337 -22.78 -4.47 -1.38
N SER A 338 -22.47 -4.95 -0.17
CA SER A 338 -22.98 -4.38 1.08
C SER A 338 -22.50 -2.95 1.31
N VAL A 339 -21.23 -2.66 1.00
CA VAL A 339 -20.69 -1.30 1.05
C VAL A 339 -21.38 -0.40 0.02
N GLU A 340 -21.56 -0.84 -1.23
CA GLU A 340 -22.24 -0.06 -2.27
C GLU A 340 -23.67 0.34 -1.88
N ARG A 341 -24.38 -0.52 -1.13
CA ARG A 341 -25.73 -0.24 -0.61
C ARG A 341 -25.77 0.90 0.43
N LEU A 342 -24.63 1.37 0.93
CA LEU A 342 -24.58 2.54 1.81
C LEU A 342 -24.94 3.85 1.10
N TRP A 343 -24.85 3.88 -0.23
CA TRP A 343 -25.18 5.05 -1.04
C TRP A 343 -26.43 4.82 -1.89
N ALA A 344 -27.29 5.84 -1.95
CA ALA A 344 -28.56 5.76 -2.67
C ALA A 344 -28.36 5.46 -4.16
N ASN A 345 -29.30 4.72 -4.74
CA ASN A 345 -29.39 4.46 -6.18
C ASN A 345 -28.12 3.83 -6.82
N GLY A 346 -27.25 3.21 -6.04
CA GLY A 346 -26.01 2.63 -6.56
C GLY A 346 -25.03 3.67 -7.12
N SER A 347 -25.04 4.89 -6.59
CA SER A 347 -24.17 5.98 -7.05
C SER A 347 -22.68 5.70 -6.84
N VAL A 348 -22.34 4.75 -5.97
CA VAL A 348 -20.97 4.30 -5.72
C VAL A 348 -20.85 2.84 -6.14
N ASN A 349 -19.86 2.57 -6.98
CA ASN A 349 -19.41 1.23 -7.33
C ASN A 349 -17.98 1.04 -6.85
N VAL A 350 -17.75 0.09 -5.95
CA VAL A 350 -16.44 -0.16 -5.35
C VAL A 350 -15.51 -0.71 -6.43
N LYS A 351 -14.46 0.05 -6.76
CA LYS A 351 -13.48 -0.34 -7.77
C LYS A 351 -12.32 -1.08 -7.12
N GLN A 352 -12.06 -2.30 -7.57
CA GLN A 352 -10.86 -3.02 -7.16
C GLN A 352 -9.67 -2.73 -8.06
N GLY A 353 -8.46 -2.75 -7.51
CA GLY A 353 -7.22 -2.70 -8.27
C GLY A 353 -6.24 -3.76 -7.81
N TRP A 354 -5.36 -4.18 -8.71
CA TRP A 354 -4.27 -5.10 -8.38
C TRP A 354 -2.91 -4.49 -8.69
N GLY A 355 -1.97 -4.84 -7.83
CA GLY A 355 -0.54 -4.61 -8.02
C GLY A 355 0.25 -5.01 -6.79
N MET A 356 1.53 -4.67 -6.81
CA MET A 356 2.52 -5.10 -5.82
C MET A 356 3.66 -4.09 -5.77
N THR A 357 4.52 -4.19 -4.76
CA THR A 357 5.68 -3.30 -4.61
C THR A 357 6.61 -3.40 -5.83
N GLU A 358 6.76 -4.59 -6.40
CA GLU A 358 7.63 -4.90 -7.54
C GLU A 358 7.13 -4.34 -8.88
N VAL A 359 5.88 -3.84 -8.94
CA VAL A 359 5.32 -3.06 -10.06
C VAL A 359 5.07 -1.60 -9.65
N THR A 360 5.83 -1.13 -8.66
CA THR A 360 5.66 0.16 -7.97
C THR A 360 4.39 0.25 -7.13
N CYS A 361 3.20 0.07 -7.70
CA CYS A 361 1.95 0.07 -6.95
C CYS A 361 0.79 -0.63 -7.68
N THR A 362 0.38 -0.09 -8.83
CA THR A 362 -0.85 -0.50 -9.55
C THR A 362 -0.51 -0.92 -10.97
N SER A 363 -0.96 -2.10 -11.35
CA SER A 363 -0.79 -2.68 -12.69
C SER A 363 -2.10 -3.07 -13.35
N MET A 364 -3.18 -3.16 -12.58
CA MET A 364 -4.53 -3.40 -13.08
C MET A 364 -5.54 -2.51 -12.37
N THR A 365 -6.51 -2.02 -13.12
CA THR A 365 -7.56 -1.11 -12.64
C THR A 365 -8.77 -1.19 -13.58
N TRP A 366 -9.89 -0.62 -13.16
CA TRP A 366 -11.09 -0.51 -13.99
C TRP A 366 -11.10 0.77 -14.82
N ASP A 367 -11.65 0.67 -16.02
CA ASP A 367 -12.23 1.82 -16.74
C ASP A 367 -13.33 2.44 -15.85
N PRO A 368 -13.24 3.74 -15.50
CA PRO A 368 -14.22 4.35 -14.60
C PRO A 368 -15.66 4.27 -15.12
N ARG A 369 -15.83 4.17 -16.45
CA ARG A 369 -17.14 4.06 -17.11
C ARG A 369 -17.76 2.66 -17.05
N ALA A 370 -16.95 1.64 -16.78
CA ALA A 370 -17.44 0.26 -16.65
C ALA A 370 -18.01 0.04 -15.25
N VAL A 371 -18.92 -0.92 -15.08
CA VAL A 371 -19.31 -1.40 -13.74
C VAL A 371 -18.30 -2.46 -13.32
N CYS A 372 -17.74 -2.32 -12.11
CA CYS A 372 -16.80 -3.27 -11.55
C CYS A 372 -17.55 -4.56 -11.17
N ASP A 373 -17.05 -5.71 -11.62
CA ASP A 373 -17.35 -6.99 -10.98
C ASP A 373 -16.49 -7.09 -9.70
N PRO A 374 -17.10 -7.17 -8.50
CA PRO A 374 -16.37 -7.34 -7.25
C PRO A 374 -15.55 -8.63 -7.15
N SER A 375 -15.64 -9.56 -8.10
CA SER A 375 -14.77 -10.73 -8.16
C SER A 375 -13.49 -10.53 -8.99
N ALA A 376 -13.35 -9.38 -9.65
CA ALA A 376 -12.26 -9.06 -10.56
C ALA A 376 -11.47 -7.81 -10.15
N VAL A 377 -10.28 -7.66 -10.71
CA VAL A 377 -9.36 -6.55 -10.43
C VAL A 377 -9.21 -5.56 -11.59
N GLY A 378 -10.05 -5.73 -12.62
CA GLY A 378 -10.10 -4.86 -13.80
C GLY A 378 -9.19 -5.34 -14.93
N GLU A 379 -8.81 -4.41 -15.79
CA GLU A 379 -7.95 -4.64 -16.95
C GLU A 379 -6.52 -4.13 -16.71
N LEU A 380 -5.60 -4.40 -17.65
CA LEU A 380 -4.23 -3.88 -17.57
C LEU A 380 -4.21 -2.35 -17.57
N ALA A 381 -3.40 -1.79 -16.66
CA ALA A 381 -3.10 -0.37 -16.64
C ALA A 381 -2.31 0.06 -17.89
N PRO A 382 -2.25 1.37 -18.21
CA PRO A 382 -1.57 1.85 -19.41
C PRO A 382 -0.12 1.36 -19.54
N ASN A 383 0.27 1.00 -20.76
CA ASN A 383 1.61 0.54 -21.11
C ASN A 383 2.02 -0.82 -20.50
N TYR A 384 1.09 -1.58 -19.92
CA TYR A 384 1.37 -2.94 -19.44
C TYR A 384 1.11 -4.01 -20.51
N SER A 385 1.79 -5.13 -20.32
CA SER A 385 1.45 -6.41 -20.93
C SER A 385 1.46 -7.52 -19.88
N ALA A 386 0.69 -8.58 -20.10
CA ALA A 386 0.62 -9.74 -19.22
C ALA A 386 0.68 -11.06 -20.00
N ARG A 387 1.13 -12.12 -19.32
CA ARG A 387 1.02 -13.51 -19.75
C ARG A 387 0.45 -14.32 -18.59
N LEU A 388 -0.37 -15.31 -18.91
CA LEU A 388 -0.72 -16.37 -17.97
C LEU A 388 0.10 -17.61 -18.34
N MET A 389 0.83 -18.15 -17.37
CA MET A 389 1.68 -19.33 -17.55
C MET A 389 1.16 -20.47 -16.70
N HIS A 390 1.21 -21.71 -17.19
CA HIS A 390 1.01 -22.86 -16.34
C HIS A 390 2.11 -22.93 -15.27
N LEU A 391 1.88 -23.68 -14.19
CA LEU A 391 2.82 -23.78 -13.07
C LEU A 391 4.13 -24.51 -13.41
N ASP A 392 4.21 -25.11 -14.61
CA ASP A 392 5.46 -25.59 -15.17
C ASP A 392 6.43 -24.44 -15.53
N GLY A 393 5.94 -23.20 -15.56
CA GLY A 393 6.69 -21.99 -15.90
C GLY A 393 7.14 -21.91 -17.35
N LYS A 394 6.62 -22.77 -18.23
CA LYS A 394 7.05 -22.92 -19.63
C LYS A 394 5.88 -22.80 -20.60
N THR A 395 4.73 -23.35 -20.25
CA THR A 395 3.59 -23.43 -21.17
C THR A 395 2.67 -22.23 -20.93
N PRO A 396 2.35 -21.43 -21.95
CA PRO A 396 1.38 -20.35 -21.80
C PRO A 396 -0.05 -20.90 -21.73
N VAL A 397 -0.87 -20.30 -20.87
CA VAL A 397 -2.32 -20.50 -20.89
C VAL A 397 -2.89 -19.80 -22.12
N THR A 398 -3.82 -20.46 -22.81
CA THR A 398 -4.39 -19.96 -24.08
C THR A 398 -5.91 -19.94 -24.13
N LYS A 399 -6.59 -20.50 -23.12
CA LYS A 399 -8.06 -20.56 -23.05
C LYS A 399 -8.60 -19.63 -21.98
N PRO A 400 -9.60 -18.79 -22.27
CA PRO A 400 -10.26 -17.97 -21.26
C PRO A 400 -10.79 -18.81 -20.09
N GLY A 401 -10.75 -18.27 -18.88
CA GLY A 401 -11.17 -18.95 -17.65
C GLY A 401 -10.18 -19.98 -17.10
N GLU A 402 -9.15 -20.36 -17.85
CA GLU A 402 -8.11 -21.27 -17.37
C GLU A 402 -7.12 -20.52 -16.44
N ARG A 403 -6.76 -21.17 -15.33
CA ARG A 403 -5.90 -20.59 -14.29
C ARG A 403 -4.42 -20.76 -14.64
N GLY A 404 -3.63 -19.71 -14.42
CA GLY A 404 -2.18 -19.73 -14.53
C GLY A 404 -1.51 -18.74 -13.59
N GLU A 405 -0.19 -18.85 -13.44
CA GLU A 405 0.62 -17.82 -12.82
C GLU A 405 0.59 -16.56 -13.70
N LEU A 406 0.23 -15.43 -13.10
CA LEU A 406 0.25 -14.13 -13.75
C LEU A 406 1.69 -13.63 -13.87
N TRP A 407 2.13 -13.35 -15.09
CA TRP A 407 3.38 -12.67 -15.38
C TRP A 407 3.08 -11.31 -15.99
N VAL A 408 3.76 -10.26 -15.54
CA VAL A 408 3.51 -8.88 -16.02
C VAL A 408 4.78 -8.19 -16.46
N THR A 409 4.66 -7.29 -17.43
CA THR A 409 5.74 -6.39 -17.87
C THR A 409 5.16 -5.02 -18.16
N GLY A 410 5.99 -3.98 -18.06
CA GLY A 410 5.56 -2.59 -18.10
C GLY A 410 6.63 -1.64 -17.53
N PRO A 411 6.40 -0.33 -17.65
CA PRO A 411 7.36 0.70 -17.26
C PRO A 411 7.55 0.89 -15.74
N THR A 412 6.65 0.31 -14.94
CA THR A 412 6.61 0.45 -13.47
C THR A 412 7.38 -0.66 -12.76
N LEU A 413 7.92 -1.64 -13.50
CA LEU A 413 8.65 -2.77 -12.93
C LEU A 413 9.85 -2.29 -12.14
N MET A 414 10.09 -2.93 -11.00
CA MET A 414 11.30 -2.75 -10.22
C MET A 414 12.56 -2.94 -11.05
N LYS A 415 13.65 -2.28 -10.65
CA LYS A 415 14.99 -2.58 -11.14
C LYS A 415 15.41 -3.98 -10.70
N GLY A 416 15.14 -4.31 -9.44
CA GLY A 416 15.40 -5.62 -8.83
C GLY A 416 15.29 -5.56 -7.32
N TYR A 417 15.60 -6.68 -6.66
CA TYR A 417 15.76 -6.69 -5.21
C TYR A 417 17.17 -6.23 -4.84
N TRP A 418 17.24 -5.25 -3.95
CA TRP A 418 18.46 -4.65 -3.45
C TRP A 418 19.37 -5.68 -2.78
N LYS A 419 20.62 -5.73 -3.25
CA LYS A 419 21.66 -6.68 -2.80
C LYS A 419 21.20 -8.14 -2.82
N ASN A 420 20.25 -8.47 -3.71
CA ASN A 420 19.71 -9.83 -3.83
C ASN A 420 19.48 -10.23 -5.30
N PRO A 421 20.56 -10.40 -6.08
CA PRO A 421 20.47 -10.80 -7.49
C PRO A 421 19.83 -12.18 -7.67
N SER A 422 20.02 -13.11 -6.71
CA SER A 422 19.38 -14.43 -6.74
C SER A 422 17.86 -14.32 -6.68
N ALA A 423 17.31 -13.57 -5.71
CA ALA A 423 15.86 -13.34 -5.64
C ALA A 423 15.34 -12.62 -6.89
N THR A 424 16.14 -11.71 -7.46
CA THR A 424 15.77 -10.99 -8.69
C THR A 424 15.68 -11.97 -9.86
N ALA A 425 16.68 -12.82 -10.07
CA ALA A 425 16.70 -13.82 -11.14
C ALA A 425 15.58 -14.87 -11.00
N SER A 426 15.20 -15.24 -9.76
CA SER A 426 14.06 -16.15 -9.55
C SER A 426 12.69 -15.51 -9.81
N THR A 427 12.61 -14.18 -9.80
CA THR A 427 11.36 -13.41 -9.89
C THR A 427 11.17 -12.73 -11.25
N ILE A 428 12.25 -12.38 -11.93
CA ILE A 428 12.25 -11.77 -13.26
C ILE A 428 12.72 -12.80 -14.28
N HIS A 429 11.82 -13.18 -15.19
CA HIS A 429 12.18 -13.93 -16.39
C HIS A 429 12.50 -12.97 -17.53
N VAL A 430 13.58 -13.19 -18.25
CA VAL A 430 13.90 -12.43 -19.47
C VAL A 430 13.65 -13.35 -20.66
N ASP A 431 12.75 -12.96 -21.56
CA ASP A 431 12.47 -13.75 -22.75
C ASP A 431 13.50 -13.51 -23.87
N GLU A 432 13.38 -14.25 -24.97
CA GLU A 432 14.31 -14.21 -26.11
C GLU A 432 14.45 -12.82 -26.74
N ASN A 433 13.44 -11.96 -26.58
CA ASN A 433 13.46 -10.58 -27.08
C ASN A 433 14.06 -9.59 -26.06
N GLY A 434 14.56 -10.07 -24.92
CA GLY A 434 15.06 -9.25 -23.82
C GLY A 434 13.96 -8.64 -22.94
N THR A 435 12.69 -9.05 -23.09
CA THR A 435 11.59 -8.49 -22.29
C THR A 435 11.64 -9.04 -20.87
N ARG A 436 11.67 -8.15 -19.89
CA ARG A 436 11.60 -8.51 -18.45
C ARG A 436 10.16 -8.78 -18.05
N TRP A 437 9.84 -10.03 -17.76
CA TRP A 437 8.56 -10.48 -17.21
C TRP A 437 8.70 -10.72 -15.71
N LEU A 438 7.93 -9.99 -14.91
CA LEU A 438 7.79 -10.22 -13.48
C LEU A 438 6.85 -11.40 -13.24
N LYS A 439 7.38 -12.48 -12.67
CA LYS A 439 6.60 -13.58 -12.11
C LYS A 439 5.97 -13.12 -10.80
N THR A 440 4.66 -12.91 -10.80
CA THR A 440 3.98 -12.27 -9.67
C THR A 440 3.84 -13.20 -8.46
N GLY A 441 3.86 -14.51 -8.69
CA GLY A 441 3.50 -15.50 -7.69
C GLY A 441 2.00 -15.59 -7.39
N ASP A 442 1.16 -14.89 -8.16
CA ASP A 442 -0.30 -14.90 -8.06
C ASP A 442 -0.91 -15.78 -9.15
N ILE A 443 -1.91 -16.59 -8.78
CA ILE A 443 -2.74 -17.33 -9.72
C ILE A 443 -3.86 -16.42 -10.20
N ALA A 444 -4.02 -16.33 -11.51
CA ALA A 444 -5.08 -15.55 -12.13
C ALA A 444 -5.72 -16.29 -13.31
N PHE A 445 -6.87 -15.80 -13.74
CA PHE A 445 -7.45 -16.12 -15.04
C PHE A 445 -8.02 -14.84 -15.67
N VAL A 446 -8.31 -14.90 -16.97
CA VAL A 446 -8.91 -13.81 -17.74
C VAL A 446 -10.20 -14.25 -18.41
N GLU A 447 -11.14 -13.33 -18.58
CA GLU A 447 -12.40 -13.59 -19.28
C GLU A 447 -12.23 -13.71 -20.80
N SER A 448 -11.17 -13.11 -21.36
CA SER A 448 -10.82 -13.23 -22.78
C SER A 448 -9.34 -12.99 -23.01
N PHE A 449 -8.83 -13.33 -24.20
CA PHE A 449 -7.46 -13.00 -24.64
C PHE A 449 -7.46 -11.82 -25.62
N GLN A 450 -8.19 -10.74 -25.30
CA GLN A 450 -8.26 -9.52 -26.10
C GLN A 450 -7.82 -8.29 -25.28
N PRO A 451 -7.40 -7.18 -25.93
CA PRO A 451 -7.17 -5.92 -25.22
C PRO A 451 -8.42 -5.51 -24.43
N GLY A 452 -8.22 -5.17 -23.16
CA GLY A 452 -9.29 -4.88 -22.21
C GLY A 452 -9.95 -6.11 -21.56
N ALA A 453 -9.32 -7.27 -21.65
CA ALA A 453 -9.68 -8.43 -20.85
C ALA A 453 -9.69 -8.09 -19.34
N ILE A 454 -10.73 -8.56 -18.66
CA ILE A 454 -10.86 -8.47 -17.21
C ILE A 454 -10.10 -9.62 -16.56
N PHE A 455 -9.31 -9.29 -15.55
CA PHE A 455 -8.48 -10.21 -14.77
C PHE A 455 -9.14 -10.52 -13.42
N HIS A 456 -9.04 -11.79 -13.03
CA HIS A 456 -9.45 -12.27 -11.71
C HIS A 456 -8.24 -12.88 -11.01
N ILE A 457 -7.97 -12.46 -9.78
CA ILE A 457 -6.91 -13.01 -8.95
C ILE A 457 -7.52 -14.06 -8.03
N VAL A 458 -6.99 -15.27 -8.08
CA VAL A 458 -7.49 -16.41 -7.30
C VAL A 458 -6.85 -16.42 -5.92
N ASP A 459 -5.53 -16.55 -5.85
CA ASP A 459 -4.74 -16.48 -4.62
C ASP A 459 -3.24 -16.45 -4.96
N ARG A 460 -2.38 -16.36 -3.94
CA ARG A 460 -0.93 -16.52 -4.08
C ARG A 460 -0.55 -17.99 -4.12
N ILE A 461 0.35 -18.38 -5.03
CA ILE A 461 0.86 -19.75 -5.20
C ILE A 461 1.27 -20.39 -3.86
N LYS A 462 1.98 -19.63 -3.03
CA LYS A 462 2.50 -20.11 -1.73
C LYS A 462 1.43 -20.31 -0.64
N GLU A 463 0.28 -19.65 -0.78
CA GLU A 463 -0.78 -19.70 0.22
C GLU A 463 -1.79 -20.80 -0.10
N LEU A 464 -1.75 -21.34 -1.33
CA LEU A 464 -2.56 -22.49 -1.73
C LEU A 464 -2.30 -23.67 -0.81
N ILE A 465 -3.38 -24.21 -0.26
CA ILE A 465 -3.38 -25.38 0.61
C ILE A 465 -3.40 -26.61 -0.29
N LYS A 466 -2.45 -27.51 -0.09
CA LYS A 466 -2.32 -28.72 -0.91
C LYS A 466 -3.17 -29.83 -0.28
N VAL A 467 -4.35 -30.08 -0.86
CA VAL A 467 -5.31 -31.09 -0.35
C VAL A 467 -5.47 -32.20 -1.39
N LYS A 468 -4.85 -33.36 -1.16
CA LYS A 468 -4.93 -34.56 -2.00
C LYS A 468 -4.65 -34.27 -3.47
N GLY A 469 -3.62 -33.48 -3.73
CA GLY A 469 -3.22 -33.04 -5.07
C GLY A 469 -4.01 -31.84 -5.63
N ASN A 470 -5.05 -31.37 -4.93
CA ASN A 470 -5.77 -30.14 -5.27
C ASN A 470 -5.09 -28.93 -4.62
N GLN A 471 -5.16 -27.78 -5.29
CA GLN A 471 -4.71 -26.50 -4.76
C GLN A 471 -5.93 -25.69 -4.32
N VAL A 472 -6.17 -25.65 -3.01
CA VAL A 472 -7.27 -24.90 -2.41
C VAL A 472 -6.81 -23.50 -2.09
N ALA A 473 -7.50 -22.49 -2.61
CA ALA A 473 -7.24 -21.08 -2.31
C ALA A 473 -7.87 -20.69 -0.96
N PRO A 474 -7.08 -20.30 0.06
CA PRO A 474 -7.62 -19.72 1.29
C PRO A 474 -8.60 -18.58 1.05
N ALA A 475 -8.29 -17.66 0.14
CA ALA A 475 -9.11 -16.48 -0.13
C ALA A 475 -10.53 -16.85 -0.60
N GLU A 476 -10.67 -17.96 -1.33
CA GLU A 476 -11.97 -18.48 -1.76
C GLU A 476 -12.81 -18.93 -0.55
N LEU A 477 -12.19 -19.61 0.42
CA LEU A 477 -12.87 -20.07 1.63
C LEU A 477 -13.18 -18.92 2.59
N GLU A 478 -12.28 -17.94 2.70
CA GLU A 478 -12.47 -16.72 3.47
C GLU A 478 -13.64 -15.90 2.95
N ALA A 479 -13.76 -15.75 1.62
CA ALA A 479 -14.89 -15.06 1.01
C ALA A 479 -16.22 -15.73 1.38
N VAL A 480 -16.30 -17.06 1.27
CA VAL A 480 -17.50 -17.82 1.67
C VAL A 480 -17.75 -17.59 3.17
N LEU A 481 -16.76 -17.77 4.05
CA LEU A 481 -16.94 -17.54 5.49
C LEU A 481 -17.43 -16.14 5.86
N LEU A 482 -16.97 -15.10 5.15
CA LEU A 482 -17.37 -13.71 5.37
C LEU A 482 -18.81 -13.40 4.95
N ASP A 483 -19.42 -14.23 4.09
CA ASP A 483 -20.83 -14.15 3.71
C ASP A 483 -21.76 -14.61 4.85
N HIS A 484 -21.23 -15.31 5.87
CA HIS A 484 -22.03 -15.69 7.04
C HIS A 484 -22.34 -14.46 7.91
N PRO A 485 -23.62 -14.19 8.24
CA PRO A 485 -24.02 -12.94 8.92
C PRO A 485 -23.45 -12.80 10.34
N GLU A 486 -23.11 -13.91 11.00
CA GLU A 486 -22.53 -13.91 12.34
C GLU A 486 -20.99 -13.87 12.38
N ILE A 487 -20.31 -13.83 11.23
CA ILE A 487 -18.86 -13.76 11.16
C ILE A 487 -18.44 -12.33 10.79
N ALA A 488 -17.61 -11.72 11.64
CA ALA A 488 -17.09 -10.37 11.44
C ALA A 488 -15.82 -10.36 10.58
N ASP A 489 -14.95 -11.36 10.76
CA ASP A 489 -13.67 -11.47 10.05
C ASP A 489 -13.25 -12.94 9.93
N ALA A 490 -12.46 -13.28 8.91
CA ALA A 490 -12.07 -14.67 8.65
C ALA A 490 -10.65 -14.77 8.07
N ALA A 491 -9.95 -15.83 8.45
CA ALA A 491 -8.71 -16.26 7.82
C ALA A 491 -8.64 -17.78 7.73
N VAL A 492 -8.12 -18.29 6.62
CA VAL A 492 -7.92 -19.72 6.39
C VAL A 492 -6.44 -20.02 6.17
N VAL A 493 -5.99 -21.12 6.76
CA VAL A 493 -4.62 -21.64 6.61
C VAL A 493 -4.65 -23.14 6.38
N GLY A 494 -3.63 -23.65 5.71
CA GLY A 494 -3.37 -25.09 5.65
C GLY A 494 -2.74 -25.58 6.94
N VAL A 495 -3.24 -26.70 7.45
CA VAL A 495 -2.66 -27.42 8.60
C VAL A 495 -2.36 -28.87 8.20
N PRO A 496 -1.30 -29.49 8.76
CA PRO A 496 -1.00 -30.90 8.52
C PRO A 496 -2.14 -31.79 9.00
N TYR A 497 -2.54 -32.76 8.19
CA TYR A 497 -3.57 -33.75 8.52
C TYR A 497 -3.32 -35.04 7.75
N GLU A 498 -3.05 -36.14 8.44
CA GLU A 498 -2.85 -37.48 7.85
C GLU A 498 -1.82 -37.52 6.69
N GLY A 499 -0.71 -36.77 6.82
CA GLY A 499 0.34 -36.72 5.81
C GLY A 499 0.03 -35.82 4.60
N ASP A 500 -1.03 -35.04 4.67
CA ASP A 500 -1.47 -34.06 3.68
C ASP A 500 -1.70 -32.68 4.36
N GLU A 501 -2.17 -31.67 3.63
CA GLU A 501 -2.74 -30.46 4.24
C GLU A 501 -4.26 -30.45 4.15
N VAL A 502 -4.91 -29.82 5.14
CA VAL A 502 -6.34 -29.50 5.10
C VAL A 502 -6.59 -28.06 5.54
N PRO A 503 -7.69 -27.43 5.08
CA PRO A 503 -8.06 -26.09 5.52
C PRO A 503 -8.50 -26.05 6.98
N ARG A 504 -7.96 -25.10 7.76
CA ARG A 504 -8.43 -24.66 9.08
C ARG A 504 -8.83 -23.19 9.01
N ALA A 505 -9.95 -22.82 9.63
CA ALA A 505 -10.41 -21.44 9.69
C ALA A 505 -10.21 -20.82 11.08
N TYR A 506 -9.79 -19.56 11.11
CA TYR A 506 -9.82 -18.67 12.26
C TYR A 506 -10.85 -17.58 12.01
N LEU A 507 -11.75 -17.36 12.97
CA LEU A 507 -12.93 -16.52 12.79
C LEU A 507 -13.08 -15.53 13.94
N VAL A 508 -13.50 -14.31 13.62
CA VAL A 508 -13.98 -13.33 14.60
C VAL A 508 -15.50 -13.31 14.50
N LYS A 509 -16.19 -13.47 15.64
CA LYS A 509 -17.65 -13.41 15.69
C LYS A 509 -18.13 -11.96 15.63
N VAL A 510 -19.31 -11.74 15.08
CA VAL A 510 -20.06 -10.50 15.33
C VAL A 510 -20.38 -10.41 16.82
N ALA A 511 -20.32 -9.19 17.38
CA ALA A 511 -20.58 -8.96 18.80
C ALA A 511 -21.93 -9.54 19.24
N GLY A 512 -21.92 -10.36 20.29
CA GLY A 512 -23.11 -11.04 20.84
C GLY A 512 -23.50 -12.36 20.18
N SER A 513 -22.84 -12.77 19.09
CA SER A 513 -23.13 -14.05 18.43
C SER A 513 -22.77 -15.27 19.29
N GLN A 514 -23.62 -16.30 19.22
CA GLN A 514 -23.42 -17.60 19.87
C GLN A 514 -23.09 -18.72 18.89
N ILE A 515 -22.76 -18.39 17.63
CA ILE A 515 -22.43 -19.37 16.58
C ILE A 515 -21.32 -20.32 17.04
N THR A 516 -21.49 -21.61 16.81
CA THR A 516 -20.55 -22.67 17.19
C THR A 516 -19.65 -23.09 16.03
N GLU A 517 -18.53 -23.75 16.34
CA GLU A 517 -17.60 -24.28 15.33
C GLU A 517 -18.30 -25.27 14.39
N GLN A 518 -19.11 -26.18 14.96
CA GLN A 518 -19.85 -27.18 14.20
C GLN A 518 -20.83 -26.54 13.21
N GLN A 519 -21.57 -25.50 13.64
CA GLN A 519 -22.50 -24.80 12.75
C GLN A 519 -21.78 -24.16 11.56
N ILE A 520 -20.57 -23.63 11.75
CA ILE A 520 -19.77 -23.10 10.64
C ILE A 520 -19.25 -24.22 9.73
N ILE A 521 -18.80 -25.34 10.29
CA ILE A 521 -18.37 -26.50 9.52
C ILE A 521 -19.52 -26.97 8.62
N ASP A 522 -20.70 -27.20 9.20
CA ASP A 522 -21.90 -27.65 8.48
C ASP A 522 -22.31 -26.64 7.39
N TRP A 523 -22.24 -25.35 7.71
CA TRP A 523 -22.54 -24.27 6.77
C TRP A 523 -21.58 -24.25 5.56
N MET A 524 -20.29 -24.49 5.81
CA MET A 524 -19.26 -24.62 4.78
C MET A 524 -19.43 -25.88 3.95
N GLU A 525 -19.71 -27.03 4.57
CA GLU A 525 -19.86 -28.32 3.88
C GLU A 525 -20.95 -28.29 2.80
N ALA A 526 -22.00 -27.51 3.01
CA ALA A 526 -23.10 -27.31 2.06
C ALA A 526 -22.74 -26.41 0.86
N ARG A 527 -21.63 -25.66 0.92
CA ARG A 527 -21.27 -24.61 -0.05
C ARG A 527 -19.97 -24.88 -0.81
N VAL A 528 -19.11 -25.76 -0.29
CA VAL A 528 -17.80 -26.02 -0.90
C VAL A 528 -17.61 -27.51 -1.23
N ALA A 529 -16.81 -27.77 -2.27
CA ALA A 529 -16.44 -29.12 -2.65
C ALA A 529 -15.74 -29.87 -1.50
N LYS A 530 -15.80 -31.21 -1.51
CA LYS A 530 -15.30 -32.05 -0.39
C LYS A 530 -13.84 -31.78 0.02
N TYR A 531 -12.98 -31.48 -0.95
CA TYR A 531 -11.56 -31.18 -0.72
C TYR A 531 -11.30 -29.75 -0.20
N LYS A 532 -12.32 -28.88 -0.19
CA LYS A 532 -12.30 -27.50 0.33
C LYS A 532 -12.84 -27.37 1.75
N ARG A 533 -13.39 -28.45 2.31
CA ARG A 533 -14.02 -28.45 3.64
C ARG A 533 -13.00 -28.19 4.74
N LEU A 534 -13.44 -27.55 5.82
CA LEU A 534 -12.62 -27.15 6.97
C LEU A 534 -12.24 -28.32 7.89
N LYS A 535 -11.60 -29.36 7.34
CA LYS A 535 -11.19 -30.55 8.10
C LYS A 535 -10.13 -30.26 9.16
N GLY A 536 -9.39 -29.17 9.00
CA GLY A 536 -8.46 -28.68 10.01
C GLY A 536 -9.15 -27.99 11.19
N GLY A 537 -10.48 -27.90 11.17
CA GLY A 537 -11.31 -27.31 12.23
C GLY A 537 -11.56 -25.81 12.04
N VAL A 538 -12.30 -25.27 13.00
CA VAL A 538 -12.62 -23.85 13.14
C VAL A 538 -12.13 -23.40 14.52
N SER A 539 -11.56 -22.21 14.64
CA SER A 539 -11.15 -21.60 15.91
C SER A 539 -11.63 -20.15 15.97
N PHE A 540 -12.28 -19.78 17.07
CA PHE A 540 -12.68 -18.39 17.29
C PHE A 540 -11.57 -17.60 17.98
N VAL A 541 -11.29 -16.41 17.44
CA VAL A 541 -10.26 -15.49 17.94
C VAL A 541 -10.83 -14.09 18.08
N ASP A 542 -10.21 -13.27 18.92
CA ASP A 542 -10.65 -11.88 19.10
C ASP A 542 -10.36 -11.02 17.87
N MET A 543 -9.28 -11.33 17.14
CA MET A 543 -8.85 -10.59 15.95
C MET A 543 -8.06 -11.48 14.99
N ILE A 544 -8.23 -11.26 13.68
CA ILE A 544 -7.35 -11.83 12.66
C ILE A 544 -6.07 -10.97 12.56
N PRO A 545 -4.87 -11.56 12.73
CA PRO A 545 -3.63 -10.82 12.64
C PRO A 545 -3.40 -10.33 11.20
N LYS A 546 -3.29 -9.01 11.04
CA LYS A 546 -3.11 -8.33 9.76
C LYS A 546 -2.04 -7.26 9.90
N ASN A 547 -1.29 -7.02 8.82
CA ASN A 547 -0.41 -5.86 8.78
C ASN A 547 -1.21 -4.57 8.53
N PRO A 548 -0.60 -3.37 8.67
CA PRO A 548 -1.28 -2.11 8.42
C PRO A 548 -1.80 -1.90 6.98
N SER A 549 -1.36 -2.71 6.00
CA SER A 549 -1.91 -2.71 4.64
C SER A 549 -3.05 -3.73 4.45
N GLY A 550 -3.57 -4.31 5.53
CA GLY A 550 -4.72 -5.21 5.54
C GLY A 550 -4.41 -6.67 5.15
N LYS A 551 -3.15 -7.01 4.88
CA LYS A 551 -2.74 -8.37 4.52
C LYS A 551 -2.68 -9.27 5.75
N ILE A 552 -3.34 -10.43 5.67
CA ILE A 552 -3.36 -11.44 6.74
C ILE A 552 -1.95 -11.99 6.99
N LEU A 553 -1.55 -12.01 8.26
CA LEU A 553 -0.28 -12.57 8.74
C LEU A 553 -0.41 -14.08 8.96
N ARG A 554 -0.62 -14.84 7.86
CA ARG A 554 -0.87 -16.29 7.91
C ARG A 554 0.22 -17.11 8.62
N ARG A 555 1.44 -16.61 8.70
CA ARG A 555 2.52 -17.27 9.45
C ARG A 555 2.14 -17.42 10.93
N GLU A 556 1.64 -16.36 11.54
CA GLU A 556 1.23 -16.35 12.95
C GLU A 556 0.06 -17.30 13.18
N LEU A 557 -0.91 -17.34 12.25
CA LEU A 557 -2.03 -18.29 12.32
C LEU A 557 -1.60 -19.75 12.15
N ARG A 558 -0.59 -20.02 11.32
CA ARG A 558 0.01 -21.36 11.18
C ARG A 558 0.79 -21.76 12.44
N GLU A 559 1.52 -20.84 13.05
CA GLU A 559 2.22 -21.05 14.33
C GLU A 559 1.20 -21.35 15.44
N LYS A 560 0.17 -20.50 15.56
CA LYS A 560 -0.98 -20.75 16.46
C LYS A 560 -1.63 -22.11 16.21
N ALA A 561 -1.81 -22.51 14.95
CA ALA A 561 -2.41 -23.80 14.62
C ALA A 561 -1.53 -24.96 15.09
N LYS A 562 -0.20 -24.84 14.96
CA LYS A 562 0.73 -25.86 15.45
C LYS A 562 0.61 -26.00 16.97
N GLU A 563 0.48 -24.91 17.69
CA GLU A 563 0.33 -24.95 19.15
C GLU A 563 -1.05 -25.45 19.61
N GLU A 564 -2.12 -25.17 18.85
CA GLU A 564 -3.49 -25.62 19.15
C GLU A 564 -3.69 -27.11 18.82
N LEU A 565 -2.98 -27.61 17.80
CA LEU A 565 -3.08 -28.99 17.33
C LEU A 565 -1.97 -29.90 17.88
N ASP A 566 -1.09 -29.40 18.76
CA ASP A 566 -0.06 -30.21 19.40
C ASP A 566 -0.70 -31.21 20.38
N PRO A 567 -0.62 -32.52 20.11
CA PRO A 567 -1.23 -33.54 20.98
C PRO A 567 -0.57 -33.63 22.36
N ASN A 568 0.60 -33.02 22.57
CA ASN A 568 1.30 -33.00 23.85
C ASN A 568 0.97 -31.79 24.74
N ARG A 569 0.13 -30.87 24.27
CA ARG A 569 -0.25 -29.68 25.05
C ARG A 569 -1.40 -30.04 26.00
N ALA A 570 -1.16 -29.90 27.31
CA ALA A 570 -2.24 -29.96 28.30
C ALA A 570 -3.29 -28.86 27.99
N PRO A 571 -4.60 -29.13 28.11
CA PRO A 571 -5.62 -28.12 27.83
C PRO A 571 -5.37 -26.89 28.71
N SER A 572 -5.14 -25.75 28.06
CA SER A 572 -4.99 -24.44 28.69
C SER A 572 -6.18 -24.20 29.60
N SER A 573 -5.98 -24.23 30.92
CA SER A 573 -6.94 -23.68 31.87
C SER A 573 -7.12 -22.20 31.55
N ARG A 574 -8.29 -21.86 31.01
CA ARG A 574 -8.72 -20.47 30.86
C ARG A 574 -8.75 -19.85 32.27
N LEU A 575 -8.02 -18.75 32.46
CA LEU A 575 -8.25 -17.75 33.51
C LEU A 575 -8.95 -16.55 32.87
#